data_AF-A1ZUH2-F1
#
_entry.id   AF-A1ZUH2-F1
#
_cell.length_a   1.000
_cell.length_b   1.000
_cell.length_c   1.000
_cell.angle_alpha   90.00
_cell.angle_beta   90.00
_cell.angle_gamma   90.00
#
_symmetry.space_group_name_H-M   'P 1'
#
loop_
_entity.id
_entity.type
_entity.pdbx_description
1 polymer ?
#
loop_
_entity_poly.entity_id
_entity_poly.type
_entity_poly.pdbx_seq_one_letter_code
_entity_poly.pdbx_strand_id
1 'polypeptide(L)'
;MDKKQLYIEKTLHLFLQKGIKNVTMSEVTQALNVSSKTLYKMFDGKTGLVLTCIRLHKYQMSEMAQRIIDEKDENVLDAIISIHDAFLGEVVQIDPAYFNDIAFYYPEIWETESYFDFKYTKGLMMRGIKQGLFHKNLDVELAVDTIVLLIRAMIEHKDLQGKYKQNYEPLYNSMLLPYLKGLCTMHGLQKLREYHKAKLQAARKAEAI
;
A
#
# COMPACT_ATOMS: atom_id res chain seq x y z
N MET A 1 -15.58 15.67 14.39
CA MET A 1 -15.50 14.52 13.47
C MET A 1 -16.91 14.03 13.18
N ASP A 2 -17.28 13.86 11.92
CA ASP A 2 -18.60 13.32 11.54
C ASP A 2 -18.77 11.89 12.12
N LYS A 3 -19.94 11.59 12.70
CA LYS A 3 -20.24 10.26 13.26
C LYS A 3 -20.13 9.17 12.19
N LYS A 4 -20.50 9.49 10.94
CA LYS A 4 -20.37 8.55 9.81
C LYS A 4 -18.91 8.17 9.58
N GLN A 5 -18.02 9.16 9.59
CA GLN A 5 -16.58 8.95 9.40
C GLN A 5 -15.98 8.06 10.50
N LEU A 6 -16.31 8.32 11.76
CA LEU A 6 -15.88 7.48 12.89
C LEU A 6 -16.33 6.02 12.72
N TYR A 7 -17.54 5.79 12.21
CA TYR A 7 -18.05 4.44 11.99
C TYR A 7 -17.32 3.72 10.86
N ILE A 8 -16.99 4.42 9.78
CA ILE A 8 -16.20 3.87 8.67
C ILE A 8 -14.80 3.48 9.18
N GLU A 9 -14.12 4.35 9.93
CA GLU A 9 -12.77 4.09 10.45
C GLU A 9 -12.73 2.87 11.38
N LYS A 10 -13.66 2.80 12.34
CA LYS A 10 -13.77 1.65 13.25
C LYS A 10 -14.12 0.35 12.53
N THR A 11 -14.98 0.42 11.52
CA THR A 11 -15.35 -0.76 10.72
C THR A 11 -14.18 -1.21 9.85
N LEU A 12 -13.47 -0.27 9.22
CA LEU A 12 -12.26 -0.56 8.46
C LEU A 12 -11.23 -1.28 9.34
N HIS A 13 -11.02 -0.82 10.57
CA HIS A 13 -10.11 -1.49 11.51
C HIS A 13 -10.48 -2.96 11.75
N LEU A 14 -11.77 -3.29 11.90
CA LEU A 14 -12.21 -4.69 12.00
C LEU A 14 -11.89 -5.49 10.73
N PHE A 15 -12.13 -4.91 9.54
CA PHE A 15 -11.81 -5.57 8.27
C PHE A 15 -10.32 -5.80 8.09
N LEU A 16 -9.47 -4.83 8.45
CA LEU A 16 -8.01 -4.97 8.39
C LEU A 16 -7.49 -6.07 9.32
N GLN A 17 -8.15 -6.31 10.46
CA GLN A 17 -7.72 -7.31 11.44
C GLN A 17 -8.23 -8.73 11.17
N LYS A 18 -9.35 -8.88 10.45
CA LYS A 18 -10.07 -10.17 10.36
C LYS A 18 -10.42 -10.58 8.94
N GLY A 19 -10.20 -9.72 7.96
CA GLY A 19 -10.82 -9.83 6.64
C GLY A 19 -12.28 -9.35 6.62
N ILE A 20 -12.82 -9.16 5.43
CA ILE A 20 -14.17 -8.64 5.21
C ILE A 20 -15.23 -9.74 5.41
N LYS A 21 -14.91 -10.96 4.97
CA LYS A 21 -15.81 -12.11 5.02
C LYS A 21 -16.13 -12.51 6.46
N ASN A 22 -15.13 -12.48 7.34
CA ASN A 22 -15.26 -12.94 8.73
C ASN A 22 -15.95 -11.93 9.65
N VAL A 23 -16.08 -10.67 9.23
CA VAL A 23 -16.74 -9.62 10.03
C VAL A 23 -18.25 -9.63 9.75
N THR A 24 -19.03 -9.82 10.82
CA THR A 24 -20.49 -9.82 10.77
C THR A 24 -21.07 -8.44 11.04
N MET A 25 -22.27 -8.14 10.53
CA MET A 25 -22.94 -6.88 10.84
C MET A 25 -23.25 -6.73 12.34
N SER A 26 -23.47 -7.84 13.06
CA SER A 26 -23.65 -7.84 14.51
C SER A 26 -22.40 -7.34 15.23
N GLU A 27 -21.23 -7.84 14.82
CA GLU A 27 -19.94 -7.41 15.36
C GLU A 27 -19.68 -5.94 15.09
N VAL A 28 -19.99 -5.45 13.88
CA VAL A 28 -19.90 -4.02 13.55
C VAL A 28 -20.82 -3.20 14.46
N THR A 29 -22.09 -3.57 14.60
CA THR A 29 -23.03 -2.83 15.48
C THR A 29 -22.57 -2.81 16.94
N GLN A 30 -21.98 -3.91 17.43
CA GLN A 30 -21.44 -4.01 18.77
C GLN A 30 -20.21 -3.10 18.95
N ALA A 31 -19.26 -3.12 18.02
CA ALA A 31 -18.06 -2.30 18.06
C ALA A 31 -18.35 -0.79 17.96
N LEU A 32 -19.42 -0.43 17.27
CA LEU A 32 -19.87 0.95 17.09
C LEU A 32 -20.86 1.42 18.17
N ASN A 33 -21.40 0.51 18.99
CA ASN A 33 -22.48 0.76 19.95
C ASN A 33 -23.72 1.41 19.31
N VAL A 34 -24.20 0.85 18.19
CA VAL A 34 -25.39 1.34 17.45
C VAL A 34 -26.29 0.20 17.00
N SER A 35 -27.55 0.50 16.71
CA SER A 35 -28.48 -0.49 16.13
C SER A 35 -28.18 -0.79 14.66
N SER A 36 -28.54 -1.98 14.18
CA SER A 36 -28.47 -2.33 12.75
C SER A 36 -29.25 -1.34 11.89
N LYS A 37 -30.41 -0.86 12.37
CA LYS A 37 -31.24 0.15 11.70
C LYS A 37 -30.48 1.45 11.47
N THR A 38 -29.61 1.85 12.39
CA THR A 38 -28.76 3.04 12.23
C THR A 38 -27.77 2.87 11.08
N LEU A 39 -27.10 1.72 11.00
CA LEU A 39 -26.15 1.42 9.92
C LEU A 39 -26.84 1.35 8.55
N TYR A 40 -27.97 0.64 8.45
CA TYR A 40 -28.73 0.56 7.19
C TYR A 40 -29.27 1.91 6.71
N LYS A 41 -29.44 2.89 7.60
CA LYS A 41 -29.84 4.25 7.22
C LYS A 41 -28.67 5.10 6.73
N MET A 42 -27.45 4.78 7.15
CA MET A 42 -26.22 5.50 6.80
C MET A 42 -25.48 4.90 5.60
N PHE A 43 -25.65 3.61 5.38
CA PHE A 43 -24.99 2.82 4.34
C PHE A 43 -26.02 1.95 3.62
N ASP A 44 -25.86 1.79 2.31
CA ASP A 44 -26.70 0.93 1.47
C ASP A 44 -26.37 -0.56 1.71
N GLY A 45 -26.70 -1.03 2.92
CA GLY A 45 -26.40 -2.39 3.38
C GLY A 45 -24.92 -2.67 3.65
N LYS A 46 -24.59 -3.96 3.83
CA LYS A 46 -23.22 -4.45 4.08
C LYS A 46 -22.29 -4.06 2.93
N THR A 47 -22.74 -4.24 1.69
CA THR A 47 -21.96 -3.90 0.49
C THR A 47 -21.59 -2.42 0.48
N GLY A 48 -22.55 -1.50 0.67
CA GLY A 48 -22.25 -0.06 0.71
C GLY A 48 -21.24 0.33 1.80
N LEU A 49 -21.34 -0.27 2.99
CA LEU A 49 -20.38 -0.07 4.08
C LEU A 49 -18.97 -0.58 3.71
N VAL A 50 -18.89 -1.80 3.14
CA VAL A 50 -17.62 -2.40 2.72
C VAL A 50 -16.93 -1.54 1.66
N LEU A 51 -17.64 -1.17 0.58
CA LEU A 51 -17.06 -0.34 -0.48
C LEU A 51 -16.56 1.01 0.06
N THR A 52 -17.30 1.60 1.01
CA THR A 52 -16.88 2.85 1.67
C THR A 52 -15.59 2.66 2.48
N CYS A 53 -15.45 1.55 3.21
CA CYS A 53 -14.24 1.24 3.97
C CYS A 53 -13.03 0.96 3.06
N ILE A 54 -13.22 0.20 1.98
CA ILE A 54 -12.17 -0.08 0.98
C ILE A 54 -11.67 1.24 0.37
N ARG A 55 -12.58 2.14 0.00
CA ARG A 55 -12.22 3.47 -0.54
C ARG A 55 -11.51 4.35 0.47
N LEU A 56 -11.92 4.32 1.74
CA LEU A 56 -11.20 5.03 2.80
C LEU A 56 -9.77 4.52 2.93
N HIS A 57 -9.57 3.20 2.91
CA HIS A 57 -8.24 2.62 3.02
C HIS A 57 -7.35 3.02 1.84
N LYS A 58 -7.86 2.94 0.60
CA LYS A 58 -7.17 3.44 -0.60
C LYS A 58 -6.79 4.92 -0.50
N TYR A 59 -7.71 5.75 0.03
CA TYR A 59 -7.43 7.16 0.26
C TYR A 59 -6.30 7.36 1.27
N GLN A 60 -6.33 6.64 2.40
CA GLN A 60 -5.25 6.69 3.41
C GLN A 60 -3.89 6.30 2.82
N MET A 61 -3.85 5.32 1.91
CA MET A 61 -2.64 4.91 1.18
C MET A 61 -2.13 5.99 0.23
N SER A 62 -3.05 6.63 -0.49
CA SER A 62 -2.71 7.74 -1.39
C SER A 62 -2.18 8.94 -0.60
N GLU A 63 -2.81 9.29 0.52
CA GLU A 63 -2.37 10.38 1.39
C GLU A 63 -1.01 10.11 2.03
N MET A 64 -0.77 8.87 2.47
CA MET A 64 0.55 8.46 2.96
C MET A 64 1.63 8.66 1.89
N ALA A 65 1.37 8.19 0.66
CA ALA A 65 2.31 8.35 -0.43
C ALA A 65 2.55 9.83 -0.76
N GLN A 66 1.48 10.64 -0.80
CA GLN A 66 1.59 12.08 -1.10
C GLN A 66 2.43 12.81 -0.04
N ARG A 67 2.21 12.55 1.25
CA ARG A 67 3.03 13.12 2.32
C ARG A 67 4.51 12.80 2.15
N ILE A 68 4.84 11.54 1.84
CA ILE A 68 6.23 11.13 1.61
C ILE A 68 6.82 11.86 0.40
N ILE A 69 6.04 12.05 -0.67
CA ILE A 69 6.48 12.79 -1.86
C ILE A 69 6.79 14.24 -1.52
N ASP A 70 5.91 14.89 -0.76
CA ASP A 70 6.08 16.29 -0.36
C ASP A 70 7.31 16.47 0.56
N GLU A 71 7.57 15.51 1.45
CA GLU A 71 8.76 15.50 2.32
C GLU A 71 10.07 15.24 1.58
N LYS A 72 10.01 14.52 0.44
CA LYS A 72 11.17 13.99 -0.30
C LYS A 72 11.32 14.59 -1.70
N ASP A 73 10.74 15.76 -1.95
CA ASP A 73 10.47 16.29 -3.29
C ASP A 73 11.67 16.25 -4.27
N GLU A 74 12.89 16.51 -3.78
CA GLU A 74 14.10 16.53 -4.61
C GLU A 74 14.67 15.14 -4.94
N ASN A 75 14.35 14.10 -4.16
CA ASN A 75 14.96 12.77 -4.29
C ASN A 75 13.92 11.70 -4.65
N VAL A 76 13.69 11.56 -5.96
CA VAL A 76 12.71 10.63 -6.54
C VAL A 76 12.92 9.18 -6.08
N LEU A 77 14.17 8.70 -5.99
CA LEU A 77 14.43 7.32 -5.58
C LEU A 77 14.14 7.11 -4.09
N ASP A 78 14.53 8.06 -3.24
CA ASP A 78 14.20 8.04 -1.81
C ASP A 78 12.68 8.04 -1.61
N ALA A 79 11.94 8.88 -2.33
CA ALA A 79 10.48 8.90 -2.28
C ALA A 79 9.88 7.52 -2.66
N ILE A 80 10.28 6.93 -3.79
CA ILE A 80 9.78 5.62 -4.23
C ILE A 80 10.04 4.53 -3.18
N ILE A 81 11.26 4.45 -2.64
CA ILE A 81 11.62 3.42 -1.67
C ILE A 81 10.89 3.64 -0.35
N SER A 82 10.81 4.88 0.12
CA SER A 82 10.12 5.23 1.35
C SER A 82 8.62 4.93 1.28
N ILE A 83 7.99 5.11 0.12
CA ILE A 83 6.60 4.70 -0.10
C ILE A 83 6.46 3.17 -0.02
N HIS A 84 7.37 2.42 -0.67
CA HIS A 84 7.34 0.96 -0.58
C HIS A 84 7.56 0.46 0.85
N ASP A 85 8.52 1.04 1.58
CA ASP A 85 8.79 0.70 2.99
C ASP A 85 7.55 0.96 3.87
N ALA A 86 6.90 2.12 3.71
CA ALA A 86 5.70 2.47 4.45
C ALA A 86 4.53 1.52 4.12
N PHE A 87 4.34 1.21 2.83
CA PHE A 87 3.35 0.26 2.38
C PHE A 87 3.58 -1.16 2.95
N LEU A 88 4.81 -1.66 2.90
CA LEU A 88 5.14 -2.98 3.46
C LEU A 88 4.97 -3.02 4.98
N GLY A 89 5.34 -1.94 5.68
CA GLY A 89 5.13 -1.81 7.11
C GLY A 89 3.65 -1.91 7.50
N GLU A 90 2.78 -1.34 6.68
CA GLU A 90 1.33 -1.45 6.85
C GLU A 90 0.80 -2.85 6.52
N VAL A 91 1.20 -3.42 5.39
CA VAL A 91 0.72 -4.75 4.96
C VAL A 91 1.03 -5.84 6.00
N VAL A 92 2.13 -5.74 6.74
CA VAL A 92 2.45 -6.66 7.85
C VAL A 92 1.41 -6.60 8.99
N GLN A 93 0.74 -5.46 9.18
CA GLN A 93 -0.28 -5.28 10.23
C GLN A 93 -1.69 -5.71 9.79
N ILE A 94 -1.87 -6.04 8.51
CA ILE A 94 -3.16 -6.39 7.92
C ILE A 94 -3.29 -7.91 7.86
N ASP A 95 -4.45 -8.42 8.25
CA ASP A 95 -4.77 -9.83 8.02
C ASP A 95 -4.85 -10.09 6.51
N PRO A 96 -4.05 -11.05 5.99
CA PRO A 96 -4.13 -11.57 4.63
C PRO A 96 -5.53 -11.71 4.01
N ALA A 97 -6.52 -12.11 4.80
CA ALA A 97 -7.89 -12.31 4.36
C ALA A 97 -8.50 -11.00 3.84
N TYR A 98 -8.08 -9.83 4.31
CA TYR A 98 -8.58 -8.54 3.83
C TYR A 98 -8.36 -8.37 2.31
N PHE A 99 -7.12 -8.48 1.85
CA PHE A 99 -6.80 -8.34 0.42
C PHE A 99 -7.39 -9.49 -0.40
N ASN A 100 -7.33 -10.71 0.12
CA ASN A 100 -7.93 -11.88 -0.53
C ASN A 100 -9.45 -11.71 -0.72
N ASP A 101 -10.15 -11.18 0.29
CA ASP A 101 -11.58 -10.93 0.25
C ASP A 101 -11.93 -9.80 -0.74
N ILE A 102 -11.12 -8.75 -0.84
CA ILE A 102 -11.33 -7.69 -1.85
C ILE A 102 -11.16 -8.29 -3.24
N ALA A 103 -10.06 -9.00 -3.49
CA ALA A 103 -9.78 -9.61 -4.79
C ALA A 103 -10.88 -10.60 -5.22
N PHE A 104 -11.43 -11.38 -4.28
CA PHE A 104 -12.44 -12.39 -4.57
C PHE A 104 -13.87 -11.85 -4.63
N TYR A 105 -14.29 -11.04 -3.66
CA TYR A 105 -15.68 -10.59 -3.52
C TYR A 105 -15.96 -9.23 -4.16
N TYR A 106 -14.92 -8.41 -4.39
CA TYR A 106 -15.03 -7.05 -4.92
C TYR A 106 -14.03 -6.81 -6.07
N PRO A 107 -14.02 -7.68 -7.10
CA PRO A 107 -13.01 -7.65 -8.15
C PRO A 107 -13.03 -6.34 -8.96
N GLU A 108 -14.18 -5.66 -9.08
CA GLU A 108 -14.23 -4.35 -9.73
C GLU A 108 -13.33 -3.32 -9.02
N ILE A 109 -13.36 -3.22 -7.69
CA ILE A 109 -12.47 -2.28 -6.99
C ILE A 109 -11.00 -2.74 -7.08
N TRP A 110 -10.78 -4.06 -7.03
CA TRP A 110 -9.45 -4.64 -7.11
C TRP A 110 -8.78 -4.36 -8.46
N GLU A 111 -9.51 -4.58 -9.56
CA GLU A 111 -9.00 -4.53 -10.94
C GLU A 111 -9.25 -3.18 -11.64
N THR A 112 -10.45 -2.59 -11.54
CA THR A 112 -10.83 -1.42 -12.37
C THR A 112 -10.60 -0.08 -11.68
N GLU A 113 -10.74 -0.01 -10.35
CA GLU A 113 -10.34 1.19 -9.61
C GLU A 113 -8.84 1.18 -9.25
N SER A 114 -8.07 0.17 -9.70
CA SER A 114 -6.67 -0.13 -9.32
C SER A 114 -6.45 0.11 -7.84
N TYR A 115 -6.74 -0.89 -7.00
CA TYR A 115 -6.54 -0.75 -5.55
C TYR A 115 -5.15 -0.17 -5.21
N PHE A 116 -4.16 -0.54 -6.02
CA PHE A 116 -2.81 -0.03 -6.03
C PHE A 116 -2.57 1.04 -7.11
N ASP A 117 -3.45 2.04 -7.22
CA ASP A 117 -3.30 3.13 -8.20
C ASP A 117 -2.05 3.96 -7.86
N PHE A 118 -0.90 3.50 -8.37
CA PHE A 118 0.41 4.11 -8.23
C PHE A 118 0.58 5.28 -9.22
N LYS A 119 -0.47 6.09 -9.42
CA LYS A 119 -0.43 7.34 -10.21
C LYS A 119 0.77 8.21 -9.82
N TYR A 120 1.08 8.26 -8.53
CA TYR A 120 2.25 8.97 -8.03
C TYR A 120 3.57 8.32 -8.46
N THR A 121 3.68 6.99 -8.52
CA THR A 121 4.88 6.28 -9.00
C THR A 121 5.17 6.60 -10.45
N LYS A 122 4.14 6.70 -11.30
CA LYS A 122 4.28 7.16 -12.67
C LYS A 122 4.87 8.57 -12.73
N GLY A 123 4.31 9.50 -11.94
CA GLY A 123 4.83 10.87 -11.83
C GLY A 123 6.29 10.90 -11.37
N LEU A 124 6.61 10.12 -10.33
CA LEU A 124 7.96 9.97 -9.80
C LEU A 124 8.93 9.41 -10.85
N MET A 125 8.57 8.34 -11.55
CA MET A 125 9.40 7.75 -12.60
C MET A 125 9.65 8.73 -13.76
N MET A 126 8.63 9.46 -14.19
CA MET A 126 8.78 10.51 -15.21
C MET A 126 9.73 11.63 -14.75
N ARG A 127 9.66 12.04 -13.48
CA ARG A 127 10.65 12.97 -12.89
C ARG A 127 12.05 12.35 -12.84
N GLY A 128 12.17 11.09 -12.43
CA GLY A 128 13.44 10.37 -12.37
C GLY A 128 14.10 10.20 -13.74
N ILE A 129 13.33 10.03 -14.81
CA ILE A 129 13.86 10.07 -16.19
C ILE A 129 14.47 11.44 -16.50
N LYS A 130 13.78 12.54 -16.17
CA LYS A 130 14.28 13.91 -16.37
C LYS A 130 15.56 14.18 -15.56
N GLN A 131 15.65 13.61 -14.36
CA GLN A 131 16.83 13.68 -13.50
C GLN A 131 17.96 12.71 -13.91
N GLY A 132 17.75 11.87 -14.94
CA GLY A 132 18.74 10.88 -15.38
C GLY A 132 18.91 9.69 -14.43
N LEU A 133 17.99 9.47 -13.50
CA LEU A 133 17.99 8.36 -12.54
C LEU A 133 17.47 7.06 -13.17
N PHE A 134 16.51 7.16 -14.10
CA PHE A 134 15.98 6.04 -14.88
C PHE A 134 16.37 6.15 -16.35
N HIS A 135 16.36 5.01 -17.06
CA HIS A 135 16.67 4.98 -18.49
C HIS A 135 15.70 5.83 -19.31
N LYS A 136 16.21 6.61 -20.29
CA LYS A 136 15.40 7.54 -21.09
C LYS A 136 14.33 6.86 -21.96
N ASN A 137 14.56 5.60 -22.33
CA ASN A 137 13.67 4.77 -23.13
C ASN A 137 12.81 3.83 -22.26
N LEU A 138 12.74 4.07 -20.94
CA LEU A 138 11.87 3.31 -20.04
C LEU A 138 10.41 3.49 -20.45
N ASP A 139 9.72 2.38 -20.70
CA ASP A 139 8.26 2.37 -20.76
C ASP A 139 7.71 2.46 -19.33
N VAL A 140 7.27 3.66 -18.95
CA VAL A 140 6.84 3.94 -17.57
C VAL A 140 5.53 3.25 -17.24
N GLU A 141 4.61 3.09 -18.20
CA GLU A 141 3.33 2.40 -17.94
C GLU A 141 3.60 0.94 -17.61
N LEU A 142 4.37 0.27 -18.49
CA LEU A 142 4.74 -1.13 -18.27
C LEU A 142 5.54 -1.31 -16.99
N ALA A 143 6.39 -0.32 -16.64
CA ALA A 143 7.15 -0.36 -15.40
C ALA A 143 6.27 -0.31 -14.15
N VAL A 144 5.28 0.59 -14.14
CA VAL A 144 4.32 0.70 -13.04
C VAL A 144 3.44 -0.54 -12.96
N ASP A 145 2.95 -1.04 -14.10
CA ASP A 145 2.15 -2.27 -14.14
C ASP A 145 2.94 -3.47 -13.61
N THR A 146 4.22 -3.58 -13.96
CA THR A 146 5.09 -4.63 -13.43
C THR A 146 5.29 -4.51 -11.92
N ILE A 147 5.44 -3.29 -11.39
CA ILE A 147 5.53 -3.06 -9.94
C ILE A 147 4.25 -3.53 -9.23
N VAL A 148 3.07 -3.17 -9.77
CA VAL A 148 1.78 -3.63 -9.24
C VAL A 148 1.71 -5.15 -9.22
N LEU A 149 2.08 -5.80 -10.33
CA LEU A 149 2.07 -7.26 -10.44
C LEU A 149 2.98 -7.93 -9.42
N LEU A 150 4.19 -7.40 -9.21
CA LEU A 150 5.12 -7.92 -8.20
C LEU A 150 4.56 -7.73 -6.78
N ILE A 151 3.95 -6.59 -6.48
CA ILE A 151 3.31 -6.33 -5.18
C ILE A 151 2.13 -7.27 -4.95
N ARG A 152 1.25 -7.44 -5.93
CA ARG A 152 0.14 -8.39 -5.89
C ARG A 152 0.65 -9.82 -5.67
N ALA A 153 1.70 -10.24 -6.37
CA ALA A 153 2.30 -11.54 -6.16
C ALA A 153 2.81 -11.73 -4.72
N MET A 154 3.43 -10.71 -4.12
CA MET A 154 3.91 -10.78 -2.73
C MET A 154 2.76 -10.97 -1.74
N ILE A 155 1.62 -10.30 -1.94
CA ILE A 155 0.51 -10.30 -0.98
C ILE A 155 -0.56 -11.35 -1.24
N GLU A 156 -0.81 -11.76 -2.49
CA GLU A 156 -1.89 -12.67 -2.88
C GLU A 156 -1.42 -14.13 -3.03
N HIS A 157 -0.13 -14.35 -3.36
CA HIS A 157 0.35 -15.71 -3.59
C HIS A 157 0.40 -16.50 -2.28
N LYS A 158 -0.45 -17.53 -2.15
CA LYS A 158 -0.65 -18.30 -0.92
C LYS A 158 0.64 -18.80 -0.27
N ASP A 159 1.58 -19.36 -1.05
CA ASP A 159 2.83 -19.87 -0.49
C ASP A 159 3.75 -18.75 0.03
N LEU A 160 3.78 -17.61 -0.66
CA LEU A 160 4.59 -16.45 -0.26
C LEU A 160 3.98 -15.82 0.99
N GLN A 161 2.68 -15.58 0.96
CA GLN A 161 1.92 -15.05 2.10
C GLN A 161 2.06 -15.95 3.34
N GLY A 162 1.89 -17.27 3.19
CA GLY A 162 2.02 -18.23 4.28
C GLY A 162 3.40 -18.20 4.96
N LYS A 163 4.46 -17.96 4.18
CA LYS A 163 5.84 -17.92 4.67
C LYS A 163 6.30 -16.54 5.16
N TYR A 164 5.81 -15.46 4.56
CA TYR A 164 6.36 -14.11 4.72
C TYR A 164 5.36 -13.07 5.27
N LYS A 165 4.12 -13.45 5.63
CA LYS A 165 3.13 -12.49 6.17
C LYS A 165 3.56 -11.68 7.39
N GLN A 166 4.56 -12.15 8.14
CA GLN A 166 5.10 -11.44 9.31
C GLN A 166 6.26 -10.50 8.95
N ASN A 167 6.87 -10.67 7.77
CA ASN A 167 7.92 -9.81 7.25
C ASN A 167 8.04 -9.97 5.73
N TYR A 168 7.58 -8.96 4.98
CA TYR A 168 7.65 -8.94 3.52
C TYR A 168 8.99 -8.43 2.97
N GLU A 169 9.91 -7.95 3.82
CA GLU A 169 11.22 -7.45 3.40
C GLU A 169 12.03 -8.46 2.55
N PRO A 170 12.06 -9.77 2.83
CA PRO A 170 12.76 -10.73 1.97
C PRO A 170 12.18 -10.81 0.56
N LEU A 171 10.85 -10.70 0.44
CA LEU A 171 10.17 -10.69 -0.86
C LEU A 171 10.46 -9.41 -1.62
N TYR A 172 10.38 -8.26 -0.96
CA TYR A 172 10.75 -6.97 -1.54
C TYR A 172 12.18 -6.98 -2.09
N ASN A 173 13.14 -7.44 -1.28
CA ASN A 173 14.55 -7.49 -1.65
C ASN A 173 14.86 -8.49 -2.77
N SER A 174 14.05 -9.54 -2.92
CA SER A 174 14.26 -10.60 -3.91
C SER A 174 13.46 -10.41 -5.20
N MET A 175 12.36 -9.68 -5.17
CA MET A 175 11.43 -9.52 -6.30
C MET A 175 11.40 -8.08 -6.81
N LEU A 176 11.00 -7.13 -5.96
CA LEU A 176 10.73 -5.77 -6.39
C LEU A 176 11.99 -4.91 -6.49
N LEU A 177 12.89 -4.97 -5.51
CA LEU A 177 14.11 -4.16 -5.50
C LEU A 177 15.06 -4.49 -6.67
N PRO A 178 15.29 -5.77 -7.05
CA PRO A 178 16.10 -6.09 -8.23
C PRO A 178 15.49 -5.54 -9.52
N TYR A 179 14.16 -5.60 -9.65
CA TYR A 179 13.46 -5.01 -10.78
C TYR A 179 13.68 -3.49 -10.84
N LEU A 180 13.45 -2.77 -9.74
CA LEU A 180 13.68 -1.31 -9.65
C LEU A 180 15.12 -0.93 -9.97
N LYS A 181 16.11 -1.71 -9.48
CA LYS A 181 17.52 -1.53 -9.82
C LYS A 181 17.78 -1.67 -11.31
N GLY A 182 17.12 -2.62 -11.98
CA GLY A 182 17.20 -2.82 -13.42
C GLY A 182 16.66 -1.65 -14.26
N LEU A 183 15.77 -0.82 -13.69
CA LEU A 183 15.26 0.38 -14.35
C LEU A 183 16.21 1.58 -14.21
N CYS A 184 17.12 1.54 -13.25
CA CYS A 184 17.99 2.65 -12.89
C CYS A 184 19.19 2.75 -13.84
N THR A 185 19.59 3.98 -14.16
CA THR A 185 20.91 4.25 -14.74
C THR A 185 22.01 4.04 -13.69
N MET A 186 23.28 4.10 -14.11
CA MET A 186 24.40 4.11 -13.15
C MET A 186 24.31 5.26 -12.14
N HIS A 187 23.80 6.43 -12.55
CA HIS A 187 23.55 7.56 -11.65
C HIS A 187 22.45 7.23 -10.64
N GLY A 188 21.34 6.63 -11.08
CA GLY A 188 20.27 6.15 -10.20
C GLY A 188 20.75 5.10 -9.19
N LEU A 189 21.54 4.12 -9.65
CA LEU A 189 22.13 3.09 -8.77
C LEU A 189 23.10 3.67 -7.73
N GLN A 190 23.81 4.75 -8.08
CA GLN A 190 24.63 5.48 -7.11
C GLN A 190 23.75 6.12 -6.03
N LYS A 191 22.69 6.84 -6.43
CA LYS A 191 21.74 7.47 -5.51
C LYS A 191 21.05 6.47 -4.58
N LEU A 192 20.67 5.31 -5.12
CA LEU A 192 20.09 4.22 -4.34
C LEU A 192 21.07 3.70 -3.26
N ARG A 193 22.36 3.59 -3.58
CA ARG A 193 23.39 3.18 -2.62
C ARG A 193 23.61 4.23 -1.52
N GLU A 194 23.62 5.51 -1.88
CA GLU A 194 23.69 6.63 -0.93
C GLU A 194 22.52 6.56 0.08
N TYR A 195 21.30 6.31 -0.42
CA TYR A 195 20.11 6.13 0.42
C TYR A 195 20.25 4.99 1.44
N HIS A 196 20.61 3.78 1.00
CA HIS A 196 20.76 2.64 1.92
C HIS A 196 21.85 2.89 2.97
N LYS A 197 22.95 3.54 2.58
CA LYS A 197 24.03 3.90 3.51
C LYS A 197 23.55 4.89 4.58
N ALA A 198 22.77 5.90 4.19
CA ALA A 198 22.19 6.87 5.12
C ALA A 198 21.20 6.19 6.09
N LYS A 199 20.33 5.31 5.59
CA LYS A 199 19.36 4.54 6.40
C LYS A 199 20.06 3.66 7.44
N LEU A 200 21.11 2.93 7.04
CA LEU A 200 21.94 2.12 7.94
C LEU A 200 22.63 2.95 9.03
N GLN A 201 23.10 4.15 8.69
CA GLN A 201 23.72 5.05 9.66
C GLN A 201 22.69 5.63 10.65
N ALA A 202 21.48 5.94 10.20
CA ALA A 202 20.40 6.42 11.06
C ALA A 202 19.94 5.32 12.04
N ALA A 203 19.76 4.09 11.58
CA ALA A 203 19.39 2.95 12.43
C ALA A 203 20.41 2.71 13.56
N ARG A 204 21.70 2.69 13.23
CA ARG A 204 22.78 2.53 14.21
C ARG A 204 22.84 3.65 15.26
N LYS A 205 22.42 4.87 14.91
CA LYS A 205 22.35 5.99 15.85
C LYS A 205 21.16 5.86 16.79
N ALA A 206 20.03 5.34 16.30
CA ALA A 206 18.82 5.13 17.11
C ALA A 206 19.01 4.00 18.14
N GLU A 207 19.83 2.98 17.82
CA GLU A 207 20.18 1.89 18.75
C GLU A 207 21.22 2.29 19.81
N ALA A 208 21.88 3.44 19.65
CA ALA A 208 22.92 3.94 20.53
C ALA A 208 22.43 4.96 21.58
N ILE A 209 21.12 5.23 21.62
CA ILE A 209 20.41 6.15 22.53
C ILE A 209 19.49 5.31 23.41
#